data_AF-U3G6I0-F1
#
_entry.id   AF-U3G6I0-F1
#
_cell.length_a   1.000
_cell.length_b   1.000
_cell.length_c   1.000
_cell.angle_alpha   90.00
_cell.angle_beta   90.00
_cell.angle_gamma   90.00
#
_symmetry.space_group_name_H-M   'P 1'
#
loop_
_entity.id
_entity.type
_entity.pdbx_description
1 polymer ?
#
loop_
_entity_poly.entity_id
_entity_poly.type
_entity_poly.pdbx_seq_one_letter_code
_entity_poly.pdbx_strand_id
1 'polypeptide(L)'
;MKGSAFLLVMALLPALAFADCIDEAARFHQVDARLVRAIAQVESRMHADAVGANSDGSTDIGLMQINSSWLPSLARYGITRAHLFDACVNAYVGSWILSRNIQQLGLTWDAVGAYNAKSPAKRLAYARKVYQALATASSTPSRAIANPVASVRPVEAPRAAARRLQTNTSSDITIVSWEPPNE
;
A
#
# COMPACT_ATOMS: atom_id res chain seq x y z
N MET A 1 60.06 -18.63 -0.40
CA MET A 1 58.87 -19.03 0.36
C MET A 1 57.67 -18.28 -0.21
N LYS A 2 56.58 -19.00 -0.49
CA LYS A 2 55.47 -18.57 -1.35
C LYS A 2 54.57 -17.56 -0.63
N GLY A 3 54.29 -16.42 -1.25
CA GLY A 3 53.31 -15.44 -0.78
C GLY A 3 51.91 -15.85 -1.23
N SER A 4 51.01 -16.12 -0.29
CA SER A 4 49.61 -16.41 -0.58
C SER A 4 48.80 -15.13 -0.50
N ALA A 5 48.30 -14.65 -1.64
CA ALA A 5 47.29 -13.60 -1.70
C ALA A 5 45.92 -14.22 -1.41
N PHE A 6 45.26 -13.79 -0.32
CA PHE A 6 43.92 -14.22 0.04
C PHE A 6 42.91 -13.32 -0.67
N LEU A 7 42.28 -13.83 -1.75
CA LEU A 7 41.17 -13.17 -2.42
C LEU A 7 39.92 -13.30 -1.55
N LEU A 8 39.54 -12.20 -0.91
CA LEU A 8 38.31 -12.09 -0.12
C LEU A 8 37.12 -11.91 -1.08
N VAL A 9 36.41 -13.00 -1.38
CA VAL A 9 35.18 -12.95 -2.18
C VAL A 9 34.04 -12.46 -1.27
N MET A 10 33.67 -11.20 -1.43
CA MET A 10 32.50 -10.61 -0.76
C MET A 10 31.22 -11.07 -1.50
N ALA A 11 30.50 -12.04 -0.94
CA ALA A 11 29.25 -12.51 -1.51
C ALA A 11 28.12 -11.48 -1.27
N LEU A 12 27.65 -10.83 -2.33
CA LEU A 12 26.44 -10.00 -2.35
C LEU A 12 25.22 -10.92 -2.29
N LEU A 13 24.67 -11.16 -1.10
CA LEU A 13 23.38 -11.82 -0.93
C LEU A 13 22.26 -10.82 -1.28
N PRO A 14 21.36 -11.11 -2.24
CA PRO A 14 20.21 -10.26 -2.49
C PRO A 14 19.26 -10.33 -1.29
N ALA A 15 18.87 -9.17 -0.75
CA ALA A 15 17.83 -9.10 0.26
C ALA A 15 16.49 -9.48 -0.37
N LEU A 16 15.92 -10.62 0.04
CA LEU A 16 14.55 -10.97 -0.29
C LEU A 16 13.62 -10.00 0.43
N ALA A 17 12.96 -9.11 -0.33
CA ALA A 17 11.85 -8.32 0.19
C ALA A 17 10.61 -9.20 0.22
N PHE A 18 10.09 -9.49 1.42
CA PHE A 18 8.81 -10.16 1.58
C PHE A 18 7.69 -9.12 1.50
N ALA A 19 6.70 -9.36 0.63
CA ALA A 19 5.43 -8.64 0.68
C ALA A 19 4.71 -9.04 1.98
N ASP A 20 4.23 -8.06 2.74
CA ASP A 20 3.35 -8.35 3.86
C ASP A 20 1.88 -8.32 3.39
N CYS A 21 0.98 -8.68 4.30
CA CYS A 21 -0.45 -8.74 3.99
C CYS A 21 -1.04 -7.41 3.50
N ILE A 22 -0.41 -6.26 3.76
CA ILE A 22 -0.87 -4.97 3.23
C ILE A 22 -0.60 -4.90 1.73
N ASP A 23 0.58 -5.31 1.29
CA ASP A 23 0.92 -5.32 -0.15
C ASP A 23 0.05 -6.34 -0.91
N GLU A 24 -0.21 -7.51 -0.30
CA GLU A 24 -1.09 -8.52 -0.89
C GLU A 24 -2.54 -8.06 -0.99
N ALA A 25 -3.08 -7.47 0.08
CA ALA A 25 -4.43 -6.89 0.11
C ALA A 25 -4.59 -5.76 -0.92
N ALA A 26 -3.63 -4.85 -0.98
CA ALA A 26 -3.63 -3.75 -1.94
C ALA A 26 -3.62 -4.26 -3.38
N ARG A 27 -2.74 -5.22 -3.69
CA ARG A 27 -2.70 -5.87 -5.00
C ARG A 27 -4.01 -6.58 -5.35
N PHE A 28 -4.58 -7.33 -4.41
CA PHE A 28 -5.83 -8.07 -4.63
C PHE A 28 -7.00 -7.13 -4.97
N HIS A 29 -7.06 -5.97 -4.30
CA HIS A 29 -8.11 -4.96 -4.52
C HIS A 29 -7.75 -3.89 -5.55
N GLN A 30 -6.63 -4.05 -6.25
CA GLN A 30 -6.14 -3.17 -7.32
C GLN A 30 -6.00 -1.70 -6.86
N VAL A 31 -5.44 -1.49 -5.66
CA VAL A 31 -5.10 -0.18 -5.09
C VAL A 31 -3.59 -0.08 -4.85
N ASP A 32 -3.05 1.15 -4.77
CA ASP A 32 -1.61 1.36 -4.51
C ASP A 32 -1.23 0.92 -3.09
N ALA A 33 -0.23 0.06 -2.96
CA ALA A 33 0.19 -0.48 -1.67
C ALA A 33 0.79 0.59 -0.74
N ARG A 34 1.48 1.60 -1.26
CA ARG A 34 1.99 2.73 -0.46
C ARG A 34 0.83 3.54 0.10
N LEU A 35 -0.23 3.73 -0.67
CA LEU A 35 -1.45 4.40 -0.20
C LEU A 35 -2.12 3.61 0.92
N VAL A 36 -2.27 2.29 0.80
CA VAL A 36 -2.85 1.45 1.86
C VAL A 36 -1.99 1.49 3.13
N ARG A 37 -0.66 1.44 3.00
CA ARG A 37 0.26 1.63 4.14
C ARG A 37 0.12 3.00 4.79
N ALA A 38 0.01 4.06 3.99
CA ALA A 38 -0.21 5.41 4.51
C ALA A 38 -1.53 5.51 5.29
N ILE A 39 -2.60 4.86 4.81
CA ILE A 39 -3.87 4.77 5.53
C ILE A 39 -3.68 4.01 6.85
N ALA A 40 -3.10 2.81 6.84
CA ALA A 40 -2.86 2.03 8.05
C ALA A 40 -2.01 2.80 9.10
N GLN A 41 -1.03 3.57 8.63
CA GLN A 41 -0.22 4.45 9.47
C GLN A 41 -1.04 5.58 10.10
N VAL A 42 -1.95 6.21 9.34
CA VAL A 42 -2.85 7.26 9.83
C VAL A 42 -3.89 6.72 10.80
N GLU A 43 -4.43 5.54 10.51
CA GLU A 43 -5.52 4.91 11.27
C GLU A 43 -5.06 4.38 12.63
N SER A 44 -4.01 3.56 12.65
CA SER A 44 -3.61 2.85 13.87
C SER A 44 -2.13 3.00 14.22
N ARG A 45 -1.35 3.71 13.41
CA ARG A 45 0.13 3.65 13.46
C ARG A 45 0.66 2.22 13.34
N MET A 46 0.01 1.43 12.48
CA MET A 46 0.36 0.03 12.22
C MET A 46 0.06 -0.95 13.38
N HIS A 47 -0.80 -0.57 14.33
CA HIS A 47 -1.20 -1.42 15.46
C HIS A 47 -2.49 -2.20 15.14
N ALA A 48 -2.38 -3.52 15.04
CA ALA A 48 -3.52 -4.40 14.72
C ALA A 48 -4.49 -4.64 15.90
N ASP A 49 -4.08 -4.30 17.12
CA ASP A 49 -4.86 -4.38 18.36
C ASP A 49 -5.59 -3.07 18.70
N ALA A 50 -5.45 -2.03 17.87
CA ALA A 50 -6.05 -0.72 18.11
C ALA A 50 -7.59 -0.76 18.11
N VAL A 51 -8.21 -0.07 19.06
CA VAL A 51 -9.66 0.11 19.12
C VAL A 51 -9.99 1.58 19.39
N GLY A 52 -10.75 2.19 18.47
CA GLY A 52 -11.32 3.53 18.62
C GLY A 52 -12.80 3.45 19.02
N ALA A 53 -13.23 4.29 19.95
CA ALA A 53 -14.65 4.43 20.31
C ALA A 53 -15.21 5.74 19.73
N ASN A 54 -16.37 5.64 19.06
CA ASN A 54 -17.04 6.78 18.46
C ASN A 54 -18.25 7.24 19.29
N SER A 55 -18.60 8.51 19.18
CA SER A 55 -19.71 9.11 19.93
C SER A 55 -21.09 8.54 19.59
N ASP A 56 -21.23 7.90 18.43
CA ASP A 56 -22.46 7.22 17.99
C ASP A 56 -22.57 5.77 18.49
N GLY A 57 -21.61 5.33 19.32
CA GLY A 57 -21.56 3.97 19.87
C GLY A 57 -20.91 2.94 18.94
N SER A 58 -20.54 3.32 17.72
CA SER A 58 -19.70 2.47 16.86
C SER A 58 -18.26 2.42 17.38
N THR A 59 -17.49 1.43 16.91
CA THR A 59 -16.07 1.29 17.24
C THR A 59 -15.27 1.03 15.98
N ASP A 60 -14.08 1.59 15.91
CA ASP A 60 -13.12 1.35 14.85
C ASP A 60 -12.11 0.29 15.30
N ILE A 61 -11.85 -0.71 14.47
CA ILE A 61 -11.23 -1.96 14.91
C ILE A 61 -9.98 -2.26 14.07
N GLY A 62 -8.87 -2.51 14.75
CA GLY A 62 -7.63 -3.06 14.23
C GLY A 62 -6.84 -2.15 13.30
N LEU A 63 -6.00 -2.79 12.47
CA LEU A 63 -4.93 -2.15 11.69
C LEU A 63 -5.38 -0.94 10.86
N MET A 64 -6.48 -1.06 10.14
CA MET A 64 -7.05 -0.02 9.28
C MET A 64 -8.33 0.59 9.88
N GLN A 65 -8.53 0.41 11.20
CA GLN A 65 -9.62 1.02 11.97
C GLN A 65 -11.00 0.82 11.30
N ILE A 66 -11.33 -0.44 10.99
CA ILE A 66 -12.59 -0.78 10.33
C ILE A 66 -13.75 -0.51 11.28
N ASN A 67 -14.62 0.42 10.91
CA ASN A 67 -15.79 0.76 11.71
C ASN A 67 -16.75 -0.42 11.87
N SER A 68 -17.28 -0.63 13.07
CA SER A 68 -18.17 -1.75 13.41
C SER A 68 -19.49 -1.75 12.64
N SER A 69 -19.89 -0.64 12.01
CA SER A 69 -21.04 -0.59 11.10
C SER A 69 -20.87 -1.47 9.86
N TRP A 70 -19.64 -1.88 9.51
CA TRP A 70 -19.37 -2.83 8.43
C TRP A 70 -19.67 -4.28 8.81
N LEU A 71 -19.73 -4.63 10.10
CA LEU A 71 -19.86 -6.02 10.56
C LEU A 71 -21.07 -6.76 9.96
N PRO A 72 -22.28 -6.19 9.85
CA PRO A 72 -23.39 -6.88 9.19
C PRO A 72 -23.11 -7.21 7.72
N SER A 73 -22.41 -6.34 6.99
CA SER A 73 -22.01 -6.61 5.61
C SER A 73 -20.93 -7.68 5.51
N LEU A 74 -19.97 -7.67 6.44
CA LEU A 74 -18.84 -8.58 6.51
C LEU A 74 -19.22 -9.99 6.98
N ALA A 75 -20.26 -10.11 7.80
CA ALA A 75 -20.77 -11.40 8.29
C ALA A 75 -21.19 -12.34 7.14
N ARG A 76 -21.61 -11.78 5.99
CA ARG A 76 -21.93 -12.55 4.77
C ARG A 76 -20.74 -13.32 4.19
N TYR A 77 -19.52 -12.92 4.54
CA TYR A 77 -18.28 -13.58 4.16
C TYR A 77 -17.64 -14.36 5.33
N GLY A 78 -18.38 -14.57 6.43
CA GLY A 78 -17.87 -15.22 7.63
C GLY A 78 -16.88 -14.37 8.45
N ILE A 79 -16.76 -13.07 8.16
CA ILE A 79 -15.87 -12.16 8.90
C ILE A 79 -16.59 -11.64 10.14
N THR A 80 -16.04 -11.95 11.31
CA THR A 80 -16.54 -11.50 12.62
C THR A 80 -15.71 -10.33 13.15
N ARG A 81 -16.17 -9.70 14.24
CA ARG A 81 -15.39 -8.68 14.95
C ARG A 81 -14.00 -9.18 15.34
N ALA A 82 -13.90 -10.41 15.83
CA ALA A 82 -12.63 -10.99 16.27
C ALA A 82 -11.61 -11.09 15.13
N HIS A 83 -12.08 -11.42 13.92
CA HIS A 83 -11.21 -11.48 12.74
C HIS A 83 -10.61 -10.12 12.37
N LEU A 84 -11.24 -9.00 12.75
CA LEU A 84 -10.70 -7.67 12.45
C LEU A 84 -9.47 -7.31 13.31
N PHE A 85 -9.11 -8.12 14.31
CA PHE A 85 -7.83 -7.98 15.02
C PHE A 85 -6.68 -8.75 14.34
N ASP A 86 -6.98 -9.61 13.36
CA ASP A 86 -5.96 -10.15 12.47
C ASP A 86 -5.55 -9.06 11.46
N ALA A 87 -4.28 -8.71 11.44
CA ALA A 87 -3.74 -7.63 10.61
C ALA A 87 -4.01 -7.88 9.11
N CYS A 88 -3.96 -9.13 8.67
CA CYS A 88 -4.14 -9.49 7.27
C CYS A 88 -5.61 -9.37 6.88
N VAL A 89 -6.53 -9.96 7.65
CA VAL A 89 -7.98 -9.81 7.41
C VAL A 89 -8.37 -8.33 7.40
N ASN A 90 -7.85 -7.56 8.36
CA ASN A 90 -8.13 -6.13 8.45
C ASN A 90 -7.61 -5.37 7.22
N ALA A 91 -6.38 -5.66 6.76
CA ALA A 91 -5.80 -5.07 5.56
C ALA A 91 -6.63 -5.34 4.29
N TYR A 92 -7.12 -6.58 4.12
CA TYR A 92 -8.00 -6.95 3.02
C TYR A 92 -9.33 -6.20 3.09
N VAL A 93 -9.96 -6.13 4.25
CA VAL A 93 -11.22 -5.40 4.44
C VAL A 93 -11.05 -3.90 4.18
N GLY A 94 -9.99 -3.27 4.70
CA GLY A 94 -9.73 -1.85 4.46
C GLY A 94 -9.40 -1.56 2.98
N SER A 95 -8.60 -2.41 2.34
CA SER A 95 -8.30 -2.28 0.91
C SER A 95 -9.55 -2.46 0.04
N TRP A 96 -10.46 -3.37 0.42
CA TRP A 96 -11.76 -3.54 -0.22
C TRP A 96 -12.62 -2.27 -0.11
N ILE A 97 -12.71 -1.66 1.07
CA ILE A 97 -13.47 -0.41 1.29
C ILE A 97 -12.87 0.72 0.43
N LEU A 98 -11.55 0.88 0.43
CA LEU A 98 -10.87 1.88 -0.38
C LEU A 98 -11.15 1.69 -1.88
N SER A 99 -11.03 0.46 -2.38
CA SER A 99 -11.32 0.12 -3.77
C SER A 99 -12.76 0.47 -4.15
N ARG A 100 -13.73 0.20 -3.25
CA ARG A 100 -15.14 0.59 -3.46
C ARG A 100 -15.36 2.09 -3.52
N ASN A 101 -14.63 2.86 -2.71
CA ASN A 101 -14.70 4.33 -2.78
C ASN A 101 -14.13 4.84 -4.09
N ILE A 102 -13.00 4.29 -4.54
CA ILE A 102 -12.38 4.63 -5.83
C ILE A 102 -13.30 4.28 -7.00
N GLN A 103 -13.97 3.13 -6.95
CA GLN A 103 -14.96 2.75 -7.98
C GLN A 103 -16.13 3.73 -8.07
N GLN A 104 -16.54 4.33 -6.94
CA GLN A 104 -17.68 5.26 -6.89
C GLN A 104 -17.30 6.70 -7.23
N LEU A 105 -16.13 7.16 -6.78
CA LEU A 105 -15.71 8.56 -6.80
C LEU A 105 -14.53 8.83 -7.74
N GLY A 106 -14.09 7.80 -8.47
CA GLY A 106 -12.87 7.81 -9.27
C GLY A 106 -11.61 7.74 -8.41
N LEU A 107 -10.47 7.62 -9.08
CA LEU A 107 -9.15 7.67 -8.44
C LEU A 107 -8.83 9.12 -8.05
N THR A 108 -9.42 9.58 -6.94
CA THR A 108 -9.38 10.97 -6.47
C THR A 108 -9.07 11.06 -4.97
N TRP A 109 -8.65 12.23 -4.49
CA TRP A 109 -8.48 12.47 -3.05
C TRP A 109 -9.81 12.49 -2.28
N ASP A 110 -10.94 12.77 -2.94
CA ASP A 110 -12.25 12.60 -2.30
C ASP A 110 -12.56 11.12 -2.02
N ALA A 111 -12.16 10.20 -2.91
CA ALA A 111 -12.28 8.76 -2.68
C ALA A 111 -11.47 8.28 -1.45
N VAL A 112 -10.26 8.82 -1.28
CA VAL A 112 -9.43 8.56 -0.09
C VAL A 112 -10.09 9.16 1.15
N GLY A 113 -10.55 10.41 1.07
CA GLY A 113 -11.28 11.09 2.13
C GLY A 113 -12.53 10.34 2.59
N ALA A 114 -13.26 9.74 1.63
CA ALA A 114 -14.47 8.98 1.85
C ALA A 114 -14.25 7.69 2.65
N TYR A 115 -13.00 7.25 2.80
CA TYR A 115 -12.66 6.11 3.67
C TYR A 115 -13.07 6.36 5.11
N ASN A 116 -12.81 7.57 5.63
CA ASN A 116 -13.01 7.92 7.02
C ASN A 116 -14.28 8.75 7.27
N ALA A 117 -14.77 9.51 6.28
CA ALA A 117 -15.85 10.47 6.52
C ALA A 117 -16.86 10.62 5.38
N LYS A 118 -18.09 10.99 5.74
CA LYS A 118 -19.15 11.37 4.78
C LYS A 118 -19.11 12.85 4.41
N SER A 119 -18.82 13.73 5.36
CA SER A 119 -18.81 15.18 5.16
C SER A 119 -17.63 15.62 4.28
N PRO A 120 -17.83 16.44 3.23
CA PRO A 120 -16.75 16.89 2.34
C PRO A 120 -15.57 17.54 3.08
N ALA A 121 -15.84 18.41 4.06
CA ALA A 121 -14.78 19.06 4.84
C ALA A 121 -13.94 18.04 5.64
N LYS A 122 -14.58 17.02 6.22
CA LYS A 122 -13.88 15.94 6.94
C LYS A 122 -13.10 15.04 5.99
N ARG A 123 -13.64 14.74 4.80
CA ARG A 123 -12.95 13.99 3.75
C ARG A 123 -11.66 14.68 3.33
N LEU A 124 -11.73 15.99 3.06
CA LEU A 124 -10.56 16.79 2.70
C LEU A 124 -9.52 16.83 3.84
N ALA A 125 -9.96 16.98 5.09
CA ALA A 125 -9.07 16.94 6.24
C ALA A 125 -8.37 15.58 6.38
N TYR A 126 -9.10 14.47 6.19
CA TYR A 126 -8.53 13.13 6.24
C TYR A 126 -7.57 12.85 5.07
N ALA A 127 -7.97 13.18 3.84
CA ALA A 127 -7.15 13.01 2.64
C ALA A 127 -5.78 13.72 2.79
N ARG A 128 -5.76 14.91 3.38
CA ARG A 128 -4.50 15.64 3.68
C ARG A 128 -3.58 14.86 4.63
N LYS A 129 -4.13 14.21 5.67
CA LYS A 129 -3.32 13.39 6.60
C LYS A 129 -2.68 12.20 5.87
N VAL A 130 -3.47 11.51 5.04
CA VAL A 130 -2.97 10.37 4.25
C VAL A 130 -1.92 10.82 3.24
N TYR A 131 -2.14 11.94 2.55
CA TYR A 131 -1.15 12.52 1.65
C TYR A 131 0.18 12.82 2.35
N GLN A 132 0.14 13.43 3.53
CA GLN A 132 1.35 13.72 4.32
C GLN A 132 2.09 12.44 4.75
N ALA A 133 1.36 11.41 5.18
CA ALA A 133 1.94 10.12 5.52
C ALA A 133 2.62 9.46 4.31
N LEU A 134 1.96 9.51 3.14
CA LEU A 134 2.48 8.98 1.89
C LEU A 134 3.74 9.72 1.40
N ALA A 135 3.76 11.05 1.52
CA ALA A 135 4.92 11.86 1.17
C ALA A 135 6.13 11.56 2.09
N THR A 136 5.89 11.35 3.38
CA THR A 136 6.94 11.02 4.37
C THR A 136 7.54 9.62 4.12
N ALA A 137 6.69 8.65 3.78
CA ALA A 137 7.15 7.31 3.40
C ALA A 137 8.01 7.32 2.12
N SER A 138 7.71 8.24 1.19
CA SER A 138 8.44 8.39 -0.08
C SER A 138 9.74 9.18 0.05
N SER A 139 9.88 10.03 1.07
CA SER A 139 11.07 10.86 1.32
C SER A 139 12.11 10.20 2.22
N THR A 140 11.78 9.07 2.86
CA THR A 140 12.81 8.18 3.39
C THR A 140 13.62 7.70 2.21
N PRO A 141 14.95 7.93 2.14
CA PRO A 141 15.75 7.38 1.07
C PRO A 141 15.58 5.87 1.16
N SER A 142 14.84 5.28 0.22
CA SER A 142 15.12 3.91 -0.19
C SER A 142 16.63 3.91 -0.37
N ARG A 143 17.36 3.14 0.43
CA ARG A 143 18.82 3.02 0.34
C ARG A 143 19.14 2.96 -1.14
N ALA A 144 19.58 4.08 -1.69
CA ALA A 144 19.62 4.25 -3.13
C ALA A 144 20.63 3.23 -3.59
N ILE A 145 20.16 2.22 -4.33
CA ILE A 145 21.05 1.40 -5.12
C ILE A 145 21.70 2.41 -6.06
N ALA A 146 22.96 2.72 -5.77
CA ALA A 146 23.81 3.48 -6.64
C ALA A 146 23.74 2.79 -8.00
N ASN A 147 23.19 3.46 -9.00
CA ASN A 147 23.30 3.05 -10.39
C ASN A 147 24.79 3.07 -10.76
N PRO A 148 25.43 1.95 -11.11
CA PRO A 148 26.53 2.01 -12.03
C PRO A 148 25.94 1.85 -13.43
N VAL A 149 25.92 2.96 -14.17
CA VAL A 149 25.93 2.89 -15.62
C VAL A 149 27.16 2.08 -16.01
N ALA A 150 26.97 0.82 -16.39
CA ALA A 150 28.01 -0.01 -16.98
C ALA A 150 27.38 -0.90 -18.05
N SER A 151 27.55 -0.41 -19.28
CA SER A 151 27.46 -1.11 -20.56
C SER A 151 27.67 -2.62 -20.47
N VAL A 152 26.66 -3.40 -20.85
CA VAL A 152 26.85 -4.78 -21.33
C VAL A 152 26.28 -4.88 -22.73
N ARG A 153 27.12 -5.30 -23.68
CA ARG A 153 26.76 -5.49 -25.09
C ARG A 153 25.78 -6.67 -25.24
N PRO A 154 24.90 -6.69 -26.27
CA PRO A 154 23.98 -7.80 -26.45
C PRO A 154 24.72 -9.03 -27.00
N VAL A 155 24.52 -10.18 -26.37
CA VAL A 155 24.75 -11.48 -26.99
C VAL A 155 23.44 -11.90 -27.66
N GLU A 156 23.49 -12.08 -28.97
CA GLU A 156 22.33 -12.41 -29.79
C GLU A 156 22.07 -13.93 -29.77
N ALA A 157 20.82 -14.32 -29.50
CA ALA A 157 20.32 -15.70 -29.55
C ALA A 157 18.90 -15.71 -30.14
N PRO A 158 18.45 -16.83 -30.74
CA PRO A 158 17.75 -16.81 -32.02
C PRO A 158 16.27 -16.42 -31.94
N ARG A 159 15.80 -15.86 -33.07
CA ARG A 159 14.42 -15.43 -33.32
C ARG A 159 13.43 -16.59 -33.19
N ALA A 160 12.60 -16.53 -32.15
CA ALA A 160 11.25 -17.07 -32.16
C ALA A 160 10.28 -15.89 -32.00
N ALA A 161 9.46 -15.67 -33.03
CA ALA A 161 8.46 -14.61 -33.06
C ALA A 161 7.35 -14.91 -32.05
N ALA A 162 7.46 -14.32 -30.86
CA ALA A 162 6.33 -14.09 -29.97
C ALA A 162 6.26 -12.59 -29.72
N ARG A 163 5.16 -11.98 -30.17
CA ARG A 163 4.85 -10.57 -29.94
C ARG A 163 4.71 -10.37 -28.44
N ARG A 164 5.82 -10.00 -27.79
CA ARG A 164 5.89 -9.66 -26.37
C ARG A 164 4.99 -8.43 -26.18
N LEU A 165 3.84 -8.59 -25.54
CA LEU A 165 3.18 -7.46 -24.90
C LEU A 165 4.21 -6.90 -23.93
N GLN A 166 4.66 -5.67 -24.18
CA GLN A 166 5.40 -4.90 -23.20
C GLN A 166 4.44 -4.67 -22.03
N THR A 167 4.43 -5.58 -21.06
CA THR A 167 3.95 -5.22 -19.73
C THR A 167 5.00 -4.28 -19.17
N ASN A 168 4.79 -2.98 -19.35
CA ASN A 168 5.47 -1.96 -18.58
C ASN A 168 5.22 -2.30 -17.11
N THR A 169 6.18 -2.96 -16.49
CA THR A 169 6.37 -2.98 -15.04
C THR A 169 6.86 -1.58 -14.65
N SER A 170 5.99 -0.58 -14.81
CA SER A 170 6.09 0.61 -13.99
C SER A 170 5.26 0.34 -12.76
N SER A 171 5.91 0.33 -11.60
CA SER A 171 5.25 0.38 -10.30
C SER A 171 4.48 1.70 -10.08
N ASP A 172 4.33 2.54 -11.10
CA ASP A 172 3.34 3.62 -11.15
C ASP A 172 1.95 3.06 -11.41
N ILE A 173 1.35 2.46 -10.38
CA ILE A 173 -0.05 2.82 -10.15
C ILE A 173 -0.01 4.32 -9.87
N THR A 174 -0.60 5.10 -10.78
CA THR A 174 -0.64 6.55 -10.73
C THR A 174 -1.21 6.98 -9.38
N ILE A 175 -0.35 7.37 -8.45
CA ILE A 175 -0.76 8.04 -7.22
C ILE A 175 -1.46 9.32 -7.66
N VAL A 176 -2.68 9.56 -7.18
CA VAL A 176 -3.44 10.77 -7.47
C VAL A 176 -2.54 11.97 -7.18
N SER A 177 -2.19 12.77 -8.20
CA SER A 177 -1.51 14.04 -7.98
C SER A 177 -2.39 14.88 -7.06
N TRP A 178 -1.82 15.44 -5.99
CA TRP A 178 -2.58 16.31 -5.10
C TRP A 178 -2.95 17.60 -5.83
N GLU A 179 -4.21 17.68 -6.25
CA GLU A 179 -4.85 18.92 -6.66
C GLU A 179 -5.83 19.30 -5.54
N PRO A 180 -5.69 20.47 -4.89
CA PRO A 180 -6.66 20.90 -3.90
C PRO A 180 -8.03 21.05 -4.57
N PRO A 181 -9.13 20.56 -3.96
CA PRO A 181 -10.46 20.80 -4.54
C PRO A 181 -10.71 22.30 -4.60
N ASN A 182 -11.17 22.76 -5.76
CA ASN A 182 -11.56 24.16 -5.99
C ASN A 182 -12.54 24.57 -4.89
N GLU A 183 -12.20 25.62 -4.15
CA GLU A 183 -13.07 26.26 -3.15
C GLU A 183 -14.35 26.81 -3.78
#